data_AF-A0A7V5G6B4-F1
#
_entry.id   AF-A0A7V5G6B4-F1
#
_cell.length_a   1.000
_cell.length_b   1.000
_cell.length_c   1.000
_cell.angle_alpha   90.00
_cell.angle_beta   90.00
_cell.angle_gamma   90.00
#
_symmetry.space_group_name_H-M   'P 1'
#
loop_
_entity.id
_entity.type
_entity.pdbx_description
1 polymer ?
#
loop_
_entity_poly.entity_id
_entity_poly.type
_entity_poly.pdbx_seq_one_letter_code
_entity_poly.pdbx_strand_id
1 'polypeptide(L)' 'EEKFKEISEAYEVLYDDEKRKIYDAYGKAGVQQNFSGGGFDWSDFTHFSDLEDIFGGFGGSIFDIGK' A
#
# COMPACT_ATOMS: atom_id res chain seq x y z
N GLU A 1 2.26 -3.58 12.86
CA GLU A 1 1.98 -2.27 12.23
C GLU A 1 2.95 -1.97 11.09
N GLU A 2 4.26 -2.00 11.30
CA GLU A 2 5.24 -1.75 10.21
C GLU A 2 5.08 -2.69 9.02
N LYS A 3 4.95 -4.01 9.25
CA LYS A 3 4.71 -4.95 8.14
C LYS A 3 3.41 -4.70 7.39
N PHE A 4 2.39 -4.23 8.11
CA PHE A 4 1.11 -3.88 7.49
C PHE A 4 1.30 -2.67 6.59
N LYS A 5 1.95 -1.61 7.10
CA LYS A 5 2.29 -0.42 6.34
C LYS A 5 3.13 -0.73 5.10
N GLU A 6 4.12 -1.61 5.22
CA GLU A 6 4.98 -2.04 4.10
C GLU A 6 4.20 -2.83 3.05
N ILE A 7 3.33 -3.76 3.46
CA ILE A 7 2.48 -4.51 2.54
C ILE A 7 1.49 -3.59 1.84
N SER A 8 0.88 -2.64 2.57
CA SER A 8 0.00 -1.65 1.97
C SER A 8 0.73 -0.81 0.94
N GLU A 9 1.93 -0.29 1.28
CA GLU A 9 2.79 0.47 0.36
C GLU A 9 3.09 -0.31 -0.92
N ALA A 10 3.46 -1.58 -0.80
CA ALA A 10 3.70 -2.43 -1.95
C ALA A 10 2.42 -2.62 -2.79
N TYR A 11 1.26 -2.80 -2.16
CA TYR A 11 0.00 -3.00 -2.87
C TYR A 11 -0.36 -1.80 -3.76
N GLU A 12 -0.33 -0.58 -3.22
CA GLU A 12 -0.68 0.63 -4.00
C GLU A 12 0.25 0.84 -5.19
N VAL A 13 1.56 0.59 -5.01
CA VAL A 13 2.53 0.73 -6.08
C VAL A 13 2.36 -0.32 -7.17
N LEU A 14 2.03 -1.56 -6.80
CA LEU A 14 1.91 -2.67 -7.74
C LEU A 14 0.54 -2.73 -8.43
N TYR A 15 -0.50 -2.19 -7.77
CA TYR A 15 -1.87 -2.15 -8.28
C TYR A 15 -2.05 -1.06 -9.35
N ASP A 16 -1.44 0.10 -9.15
CA ASP A 16 -1.48 1.20 -10.13
C ASP A 16 -0.44 0.97 -11.24
N ASP A 17 -0.91 0.84 -12.49
CA ASP A 17 -0.05 0.57 -13.64
C ASP A 17 0.99 1.68 -13.92
N GLU A 18 0.71 2.93 -13.56
CA GLU A 18 1.65 4.05 -13.70
C GLU A 18 2.71 4.00 -12.60
N LYS A 19 2.28 3.84 -11.33
CA LYS A 19 3.19 3.70 -10.19
C LYS A 19 4.10 2.48 -10.37
N ARG A 20 3.57 1.34 -10.85
CA ARG A 20 4.34 0.13 -11.13
C ARG A 20 5.41 0.36 -12.18
N LYS A 21 5.08 1.01 -13.30
CA LYS A 21 6.07 1.34 -14.35
C LYS A 21 7.20 2.20 -13.82
N ILE A 22 6.89 3.18 -12.97
CA ILE A 22 7.89 4.06 -12.36
C ILE A 22 8.76 3.28 -11.36
N TYR A 23 8.16 2.40 -10.56
CA TYR A 23 8.90 1.50 -9.68
C TYR A 23 9.84 0.56 -10.45
N ASP A 24 9.37 -0.04 -11.55
CA ASP A 24 10.20 -0.93 -12.37
C ASP A 24 11.39 -0.20 -13.00
N ALA A 25 11.22 1.08 -13.35
CA ALA A 25 12.25 1.90 -13.97
C ALA A 25 13.26 2.50 -12.98
N TYR A 26 12.81 2.92 -11.80
CA TYR A 26 13.58 3.76 -10.87
C TYR A 26 13.61 3.25 -9.43
N GLY A 27 12.95 2.13 -9.16
CA GLY A 27 12.78 1.55 -7.84
C GLY A 27 11.94 2.44 -6.91
N LYS A 28 12.04 2.14 -5.61
CA LYS A 28 11.30 2.84 -4.55
C LYS A 28 11.50 4.36 -4.58
N ALA A 29 12.69 4.83 -4.92
CA ALA A 29 13.01 6.26 -4.98
C ALA A 29 12.20 7.00 -6.06
N GLY A 30 11.97 6.38 -7.23
CA GLY A 30 11.20 7.02 -8.30
C GLY A 30 9.72 7.15 -7.97
N VAL A 31 9.16 6.19 -7.24
CA VAL A 31 7.78 6.28 -6.77
C VAL A 31 7.65 7.36 -5.70
N GLN A 32 8.56 7.41 -4.73
CA GLN A 32 8.56 8.44 -3.68
C GLN A 32 8.68 9.84 -4.30
N GLN A 33 9.56 10.04 -5.27
CA GLN A 33 9.74 11.35 -5.89
C GLN A 33 8.52 11.81 -6.71
N ASN A 34 7.80 10.89 -7.35
CA ASN A 34 6.67 11.23 -8.22
C ASN A 34 5.32 11.27 -7.51
N PHE A 35 5.13 10.51 -6.42
CA PHE A 35 3.81 10.30 -5.81
C PHE A 35 3.72 10.58 -4.31
N SER A 36 4.85 10.78 -3.62
CA SER A 36 4.85 11.02 -2.18
C SER A 36 5.93 12.05 -1.87
N GLY A 37 5.58 13.33 -2.01
CA GLY A 37 6.48 14.49 -1.90
C GLY A 37 7.10 14.68 -0.50
N GLY A 38 7.90 13.73 -0.03
CA GLY A 38 8.57 13.74 1.27
C GLY A 38 8.47 12.46 2.09
N GLY A 39 7.71 11.44 1.64
CA GLY A 39 7.55 10.19 2.37
C GLY A 39 6.15 9.58 2.18
N PHE A 40 6.00 8.33 2.59
CA PHE A 40 4.74 7.59 2.51
C PHE A 40 3.66 8.26 3.36
N ASP A 41 2.72 8.94 2.70
CA ASP A 41 1.51 9.47 3.33
C ASP A 41 0.30 8.62 2.95
N TRP A 42 -0.46 8.24 3.96
CA TRP A 42 -1.72 7.49 3.77
C TRP A 42 -2.77 8.35 3.07
N SER A 43 -2.62 9.69 3.05
CA SER A 43 -3.50 10.56 2.25
C SER A 43 -3.30 10.40 0.74
N ASP A 44 -2.14 9.90 0.29
CA ASP A 44 -1.84 9.66 -1.12
C ASP A 44 -2.39 8.32 -1.61
N PHE A 45 -2.94 7.50 -0.70
CA PHE A 45 -3.62 6.25 -1.05
C PHE A 45 -5.00 6.55 -1.61
N THR A 46 -5.13 6.33 -2.90
CA THR A 46 -6.40 6.45 -3.61
C THR A 46 -7.36 5.30 -3.29
N HIS A 47 -6.83 4.16 -2.83
CA HIS A 47 -7.60 2.95 -2.50
C HIS A 47 -7.47 2.57 -1.01
N PHE A 48 -7.17 3.52 -0.12
CA PHE A 48 -7.04 3.22 1.32
C PHE A 48 -8.32 2.61 1.90
N SER A 49 -9.49 3.10 1.47
CA SER A 49 -10.80 2.57 1.89
C SER A 49 -10.98 1.10 1.48
N ASP A 50 -10.52 0.73 0.29
CA ASP A 50 -10.60 -0.66 -0.20
C ASP A 50 -9.64 -1.56 0.59
N LEU A 51 -8.49 -1.01 1.00
CA LEU A 51 -7.54 -1.71 1.85
C LEU A 51 -8.08 -1.85 3.27
N GLU A 52 -8.74 -0.84 3.83
CA GLU A 52 -9.41 -0.90 5.13
C GLU A 52 -10.60 -1.87 5.12
N ASP A 53 -11.35 -1.97 4.02
CA ASP A 53 -12.43 -2.96 3.88
C ASP A 53 -11.90 -4.38 3.71
N ILE A 54 -10.85 -4.57 2.88
CA ILE A 54 -10.20 -5.88 2.68
C ILE A 54 -9.52 -6.33 3.97
N PHE A 55 -8.76 -5.46 4.65
CA PHE A 55 -8.05 -5.80 5.88
C PHE A 55 -8.88 -5.65 7.16
N GLY A 56 -9.98 -4.92 7.15
CA GLY A 56 -11.00 -4.96 8.20
C GLY A 56 -11.78 -6.27 8.14
N GLY A 57 -12.09 -6.75 6.92
CA GLY A 57 -12.64 -8.08 6.68
C GLY A 57 -11.65 -9.22 6.94
N PHE A 58 -10.38 -9.09 6.51
CA PHE A 58 -9.33 -10.07 6.74
C PHE A 58 -8.78 -10.05 8.17
N GLY A 59 -8.71 -8.88 8.81
CA GLY A 59 -8.17 -8.68 10.15
C GLY A 59 -9.08 -9.21 11.25
N GLY A 60 -10.39 -9.21 11.04
CA GLY A 60 -11.34 -9.90 11.91
C GLY A 60 -11.35 -11.42 11.68
N SER A 61 -11.34 -11.88 10.43
CA SER A 61 -11.51 -13.32 10.13
C SER A 61 -10.23 -14.16 10.20
N ILE A 62 -9.04 -13.62 9.92
CA ILE A 62 -7.78 -14.39 10.05
C ILE A 62 -7.29 -14.44 11.49
N PHE A 63 -7.51 -13.39 12.30
CA PHE A 63 -7.09 -13.40 13.71
C PHE A 63 -8.07 -14.16 14.64
N ASP A 64 -9.33 -14.36 14.25
CA ASP A 64 -10.34 -15.09 15.04
C ASP A 64 -10.54 -16.56 14.60
N ILE A 65 -9.97 -16.98 13.45
CA ILE A 65 -9.85 -18.40 13.05
C ILE A 65 -8.83 -19.18 13.90
N GLY A 66 -8.16 -18.50 14.84
CA GLY A 66 -7.17 -19.09 15.74
C GLY A 66 -7.58 -19.20 17.21
N LYS A 67 -8.84 -18.92 17.58
CA LYS A 67 -9.30 -19.03 18.98
C LYS A 67 -10.08 -20.31 19.26
#